data_AF-A0A7V2QGM8-F1
#
_entry.id   AF-A0A7V2QGM8-F1
#
_cell.length_a   1.000
_cell.length_b   1.000
_cell.length_c   1.000
_cell.angle_alpha   90.00
_cell.angle_beta   90.00
_cell.angle_gamma   90.00
#
_symmetry.space_group_name_H-M   'P 1'
#
loop_
_entity.id
_entity.type
_entity.pdbx_description
1 polymer ?
#
loop_
_entity_poly.entity_id
_entity_poly.type
_entity_poly.pdbx_seq_one_letter_code
_entity_poly.pdbx_strand_id
1 'polypeptide(L)'
;MVEAIGLQPWFWLGGSLLLALLATWTMWWLERAKERDLRIASFLDGPVFPILVEIGRLLFYLGVPFAALLWGRDAVIGRLMGLQPLLALNGLAGDPAPAAEVAANLADWVRDVGWTAGLGAAAWAVLALGWWTVRRGTNPPRLDDGLLSGAVGLREAAYHEVHWAFYRNAPIVALGPYWGTWAGLGLAALEAVLNPFWRAGLRDADRASLPLLRAGMAFVSAALFLKTGNLWLAILVHWGVLWGLSATANSGFTTETQRAQSNP
;
A
#
# COMPACT_ATOMS: atom_id res chain seq x y z
N MET A 1 10.79 -30.93 -20.07
CA MET A 1 10.80 -29.49 -20.42
C MET A 1 9.63 -28.74 -19.74
N VAL A 2 9.36 -29.04 -18.46
CA VAL A 2 8.26 -28.45 -17.65
C VAL A 2 8.81 -27.74 -16.39
N GLU A 3 10.09 -27.91 -16.06
CA GLU A 3 10.67 -27.39 -14.81
C GLU A 3 11.24 -25.96 -14.90
N ALA A 4 11.52 -25.44 -16.10
CA ALA A 4 12.12 -24.10 -16.25
C ALA A 4 11.12 -22.94 -16.14
N ILE A 5 9.81 -23.20 -16.21
CA ILE A 5 8.75 -22.17 -16.20
C ILE A 5 8.44 -21.72 -14.75
N GLY A 6 8.79 -22.53 -13.75
CA GLY A 6 8.44 -22.26 -12.35
C GLY A 6 9.30 -21.20 -11.64
N LEU A 7 10.56 -20.97 -12.05
CA LEU A 7 11.51 -20.16 -11.26
C LEU A 7 11.45 -18.66 -11.56
N GLN A 8 10.96 -18.26 -12.73
CA GLN A 8 11.03 -16.87 -13.18
C GLN A 8 10.19 -15.90 -12.31
N PRO A 9 8.93 -16.21 -11.93
CA PRO A 9 8.17 -15.35 -11.01
C PRO A 9 8.89 -15.16 -9.66
N TRP A 10 9.50 -16.23 -9.14
CA TRP A 10 10.24 -16.20 -7.86
C TRP A 10 11.53 -15.39 -7.94
N PHE A 11 12.22 -15.39 -9.09
CA PHE A 11 13.42 -14.57 -9.29
C PHE A 11 13.08 -13.07 -9.21
N TRP A 12 12.02 -12.64 -9.89
CA TRP A 12 11.56 -11.24 -9.84
C TRP A 12 11.09 -10.84 -8.45
N LEU A 13 10.32 -11.70 -7.79
CA LEU A 13 9.86 -11.48 -6.42
C LEU A 13 11.03 -11.40 -5.43
N GLY A 14 11.95 -12.36 -5.47
CA GLY A 14 13.13 -12.41 -4.62
C GLY A 14 14.08 -11.23 -4.87
N GLY A 15 14.27 -10.84 -6.13
CA GLY A 15 15.06 -9.67 -6.50
C GLY A 15 14.45 -8.36 -6.00
N SER A 16 13.13 -8.20 -6.12
CA SER A 16 12.41 -7.05 -5.57
C SER A 16 12.52 -6.99 -4.04
N LEU A 17 12.35 -8.11 -3.35
CA LEU A 17 12.50 -8.22 -1.89
C LEU A 17 13.92 -7.85 -1.46
N LEU A 18 14.94 -8.41 -2.10
CA LEU A 18 16.33 -8.09 -1.80
C LEU A 18 16.62 -6.60 -2.02
N LEU A 19 16.14 -6.03 -3.13
CA LEU A 19 16.30 -4.61 -3.43
C LEU A 19 15.63 -3.71 -2.37
N ALA A 20 14.42 -4.05 -1.93
CA ALA A 20 13.72 -3.34 -0.87
C ALA A 20 14.49 -3.37 0.45
N LEU A 21 15.01 -4.54 0.82
CA LEU A 21 15.83 -4.71 2.03
C LEU A 21 17.12 -3.90 1.92
N LEU A 22 17.86 -4.00 0.82
CA LEU A 22 19.10 -3.24 0.63
C LEU A 22 18.84 -1.73 0.68
N ALA A 23 17.79 -1.24 0.04
CA ALA A 23 17.42 0.18 0.06
C ALA A 23 17.09 0.65 1.47
N THR A 24 16.24 -0.08 2.20
CA THR A 24 15.84 0.29 3.58
C THR A 24 17.01 0.23 4.56
N TRP A 25 17.90 -0.76 4.45
CA TRP A 25 19.10 -0.83 5.27
C TRP A 25 20.11 0.27 4.94
N THR A 26 20.28 0.61 3.67
CA THR A 26 21.14 1.72 3.24
C THR A 26 20.64 3.04 3.79
N MET A 27 19.34 3.33 3.65
CA MET A 27 18.71 4.54 4.18
C MET A 27 18.82 4.63 5.69
N TRP A 28 18.60 3.52 6.40
CA TRP A 28 18.77 3.46 7.85
C TRP A 28 20.20 3.77 8.28
N TRP A 29 21.20 3.23 7.58
CA TRP A 29 22.60 3.53 7.86
C TRP A 29 22.95 4.99 7.59
N LEU A 30 22.44 5.57 6.50
CA LEU A 30 22.62 6.99 6.19
C LEU A 30 22.02 7.90 7.26
N GLU A 31 20.83 7.61 7.77
CA GLU A 31 20.23 8.36 8.88
C GLU A 31 21.07 8.28 10.17
N ARG A 32 21.64 7.11 10.46
CA ARG A 32 22.56 6.96 11.61
C ARG A 32 23.89 7.68 11.40
N ALA A 33 24.36 7.76 10.16
CA ALA A 33 25.57 8.49 9.81
C ALA A 33 25.35 10.01 9.88
N LYS A 34 24.15 10.50 9.55
CA LYS A 34 23.75 11.91 9.69
C LYS A 34 23.91 12.44 11.11
N GLU A 35 23.66 11.62 12.13
CA GLU A 35 23.87 12.00 13.54
C GLU A 35 25.36 12.24 13.88
N ARG A 36 26.28 11.72 13.07
CA ARG A 36 27.74 11.74 13.32
C ARG A 36 28.52 12.67 12.40
N ASP A 37 28.01 12.94 11.19
CA ASP A 37 28.70 13.71 10.15
C ASP A 37 27.82 14.81 9.56
N LEU A 38 28.24 16.07 9.77
CA LEU A 38 27.56 17.27 9.27
C LEU A 38 27.50 17.36 7.74
N ARG A 39 28.47 16.77 7.03
CA ARG A 39 28.46 16.75 5.55
C ARG A 39 27.34 15.85 5.03
N ILE A 40 27.18 14.68 5.65
CA ILE A 40 26.09 13.75 5.34
C ILE A 40 24.75 14.41 5.72
N ALA A 41 24.67 15.05 6.89
CA ALA A 41 23.47 15.79 7.30
C ALA A 41 23.07 16.85 6.27
N SER A 42 24.01 17.70 5.84
CA SER A 42 23.78 18.74 4.84
C SER A 42 23.31 18.17 3.49
N PHE A 43 23.88 17.04 3.06
CA PHE A 43 23.45 16.38 1.83
C PHE A 43 22.02 15.82 1.94
N LEU A 44 21.70 15.09 3.02
CA LEU A 44 20.40 14.46 3.21
C LEU A 44 19.27 15.48 3.44
N ASP A 45 19.58 16.62 4.08
CA ASP A 45 18.63 17.72 4.29
C ASP A 45 18.54 18.66 3.08
N GLY A 46 19.40 18.47 2.08
CA GLY A 46 19.37 19.23 0.84
C GLY A 46 18.10 18.95 0.01
N PRO A 47 17.62 19.92 -0.79
CA PRO A 47 16.36 19.78 -1.53
C PRO A 47 16.38 18.69 -2.62
N VAL A 48 17.58 18.29 -3.07
CA VAL A 48 17.75 17.25 -4.11
C VAL A 48 17.51 15.86 -3.55
N PHE A 49 17.87 15.59 -2.29
CA PHE A 49 17.83 14.24 -1.74
C PHE A 49 16.40 13.66 -1.65
N PRO A 50 15.39 14.40 -1.14
CA PRO A 50 13.99 13.94 -1.17
C PRO A 50 13.48 13.62 -2.58
N ILE A 51 13.90 14.39 -3.59
CA ILE A 51 13.53 14.15 -5.00
C ILE A 51 14.14 12.83 -5.49
N LEU A 52 15.41 12.59 -5.20
CA LEU A 52 16.07 11.33 -5.56
C LEU A 52 15.42 10.13 -4.88
N VAL A 53 15.05 10.26 -3.60
CA VAL A 53 14.31 9.22 -2.87
C VAL A 53 12.97 8.96 -3.55
N GLU A 54 12.21 9.99 -3.90
CA GLU A 54 10.90 9.82 -4.54
C GLU A 54 11.01 9.20 -5.95
N ILE A 55 12.02 9.58 -6.75
CA ILE A 55 12.31 8.93 -8.04
C ILE A 55 12.64 7.46 -7.81
N GLY A 56 13.50 7.15 -6.84
CA GLY A 56 13.85 5.78 -6.47
C GLY A 56 12.62 4.96 -6.06
N ARG A 57 11.72 5.55 -5.28
CA ARG A 57 10.45 4.93 -4.89
C ARG A 57 9.55 4.68 -6.09
N LEU A 58 9.37 5.66 -6.98
CA LEU A 58 8.58 5.51 -8.20
C LEU A 58 9.10 4.36 -9.07
N LEU A 59 10.41 4.32 -9.31
CA LEU A 59 11.08 3.27 -10.07
C LEU A 59 10.95 1.91 -9.41
N PHE A 60 11.01 1.84 -8.08
CA PHE A 60 10.83 0.60 -7.35
C PHE A 60 9.37 0.11 -7.42
N TYR A 61 8.43 0.94 -6.99
CA TYR A 61 7.02 0.59 -6.82
C TYR A 61 6.30 0.33 -8.14
N LEU A 62 6.58 1.10 -9.19
CA LEU A 62 5.96 0.90 -10.50
C LEU A 62 6.91 0.28 -11.51
N GLY A 63 8.18 0.71 -11.51
CA GLY A 63 9.15 0.26 -12.51
C GLY A 63 9.46 -1.23 -12.39
N VAL A 64 9.60 -1.80 -11.18
CA VAL A 64 9.87 -3.24 -11.02
C VAL A 64 8.70 -4.11 -11.49
N PRO A 65 7.44 -3.89 -11.05
CA PRO A 65 6.31 -4.66 -11.56
C PRO A 65 6.10 -4.48 -13.07
N PHE A 66 6.29 -3.27 -13.59
CA PHE A 66 6.20 -2.99 -15.02
C PHE A 66 7.29 -3.71 -15.82
N ALA A 67 8.53 -3.69 -15.34
CA ALA A 67 9.66 -4.43 -15.91
C ALA A 67 9.40 -5.94 -15.93
N ALA A 68 8.86 -6.48 -14.83
CA ALA A 68 8.49 -7.88 -14.74
C ALA A 68 7.34 -8.25 -15.69
N LEU A 69 6.38 -7.33 -15.92
CA LEU A 69 5.29 -7.53 -16.88
C LEU A 69 5.80 -7.52 -18.34
N LEU A 70 6.69 -6.59 -18.70
CA LEU A 70 7.18 -6.46 -20.07
C LEU A 70 8.28 -7.46 -20.44
N TRP A 71 9.25 -7.66 -19.56
CA TRP A 71 10.42 -8.52 -19.83
C TRP A 71 10.34 -9.88 -19.17
N GLY A 72 9.54 -10.02 -18.12
CA GLY A 72 9.41 -11.27 -17.37
C GLY A 72 8.57 -12.34 -18.07
N ARG A 73 8.07 -12.09 -19.30
CA ARG A 73 7.19 -13.00 -20.08
C ARG A 73 5.96 -13.41 -19.26
N ASP A 74 6.09 -14.49 -18.49
CA ASP A 74 5.05 -15.08 -17.63
C ASP A 74 5.29 -14.82 -16.13
N ALA A 75 6.26 -13.96 -15.78
CA ALA A 75 6.57 -13.63 -14.39
C ALA A 75 5.41 -12.96 -13.65
N VAL A 76 4.56 -12.23 -14.38
CA VAL A 76 3.43 -11.49 -13.84
C VAL A 76 2.19 -11.71 -14.71
N ILE A 77 1.15 -12.25 -14.09
CA ILE A 77 -0.16 -12.34 -14.76
C ILE A 77 -0.95 -11.08 -14.43
N GLY A 78 -1.28 -10.27 -15.44
CA GLY A 78 -1.97 -8.97 -15.26
C GLY A 78 -3.30 -9.09 -14.50
N ARG A 79 -4.04 -10.18 -14.72
CA ARG A 79 -5.26 -10.47 -13.94
C ARG A 79 -4.98 -10.70 -12.45
N LEU A 80 -3.85 -11.31 -12.09
CA LEU A 80 -3.46 -11.52 -10.68
C LEU A 80 -2.94 -10.22 -10.02
N MET A 81 -2.45 -9.28 -10.82
CA MET A 81 -2.19 -7.90 -10.36
C MET A 81 -3.49 -7.17 -10.01
N GLY A 82 -4.64 -7.69 -10.45
CA GLY A 82 -5.95 -7.08 -10.25
C GLY A 82 -6.29 -6.03 -11.30
N LEU A 83 -5.67 -6.11 -12.48
CA LEU A 83 -6.02 -5.30 -13.63
C LEU A 83 -7.29 -5.88 -14.28
N GLN A 84 -8.44 -5.52 -13.72
CA GLN A 84 -9.74 -5.90 -14.27
C GLN A 84 -10.08 -4.99 -15.45
N PRO A 85 -10.44 -5.56 -16.63
CA PRO A 85 -10.84 -4.76 -17.77
C PRO A 85 -12.17 -4.07 -17.49
N LEU A 86 -12.28 -2.81 -17.93
CA LEU A 86 -13.54 -2.08 -18.00
C LEU A 86 -14.05 -2.16 -19.45
N LEU A 87 -14.74 -3.25 -19.79
CA LEU A 87 -15.11 -3.54 -21.19
C LEU A 87 -16.00 -2.46 -21.80
N ALA A 88 -16.78 -1.75 -20.98
CA ALA A 88 -17.58 -0.60 -21.39
C ALA A 88 -16.73 0.53 -22.03
N LEU A 89 -15.46 0.67 -21.67
CA LEU A 89 -14.55 1.65 -22.28
C LEU A 89 -13.77 1.09 -23.47
N ASN A 90 -13.66 -0.24 -23.61
CA ASN A 90 -12.94 -0.85 -24.74
C ASN A 90 -13.66 -0.63 -26.08
N GLY A 91 -14.98 -0.40 -26.06
CA GLY A 91 -15.73 0.00 -27.26
C GLY A 91 -15.25 1.31 -27.91
N LEU A 92 -14.46 2.12 -27.20
CA LEU A 92 -13.79 3.31 -27.75
C LEU A 92 -12.57 2.99 -28.61
N ALA A 93 -12.05 1.76 -28.56
CA ALA A 93 -10.80 1.34 -29.19
C ALA A 93 -10.96 0.53 -30.49
N GLY A 94 -12.19 0.29 -30.97
CA GLY A 94 -12.43 -0.13 -32.36
C GLY A 94 -13.36 -1.33 -32.56
N ASP A 95 -13.40 -2.29 -31.63
CA ASP A 95 -14.31 -3.43 -31.70
C ASP A 95 -15.22 -3.48 -30.46
N PRO A 96 -16.53 -3.21 -30.60
CA PRO A 96 -17.45 -3.27 -29.48
C PRO A 96 -17.66 -4.72 -29.04
N ALA A 97 -17.38 -5.00 -27.76
CA ALA A 97 -17.71 -6.28 -27.16
C ALA A 97 -19.24 -6.53 -27.24
N PRO A 98 -19.68 -7.80 -27.34
CA PRO A 98 -21.10 -8.14 -27.31
C PRO A 98 -21.81 -7.54 -26.09
N ALA A 99 -23.03 -7.02 -26.28
CA ALA A 99 -23.78 -6.34 -25.22
C ALA A 99 -23.95 -7.20 -23.95
N ALA A 100 -24.10 -8.52 -24.11
CA ALA A 100 -24.18 -9.46 -22.99
C ALA A 100 -22.88 -9.52 -22.16
N GLU A 101 -21.71 -9.45 -22.79
CA GLU A 101 -20.42 -9.44 -22.11
C GLU A 101 -20.19 -8.12 -21.37
N VAL A 102 -20.57 -7.00 -21.98
CA VAL A 102 -20.53 -5.67 -21.34
C VAL A 102 -21.43 -5.65 -20.11
N ALA A 103 -22.65 -6.18 -20.21
CA ALA A 103 -23.59 -6.26 -19.08
C ALA A 103 -23.06 -7.14 -17.95
N ALA A 104 -22.47 -8.29 -18.27
CA ALA A 104 -21.85 -9.17 -17.28
C ALA A 104 -20.65 -8.50 -16.58
N ASN A 105 -19.77 -7.84 -17.33
CA ASN A 105 -18.63 -7.09 -16.77
C ASN A 105 -19.10 -5.95 -15.86
N LEU A 106 -20.16 -5.22 -16.24
CA LEU A 106 -20.73 -4.17 -15.41
C LEU A 106 -21.33 -4.74 -14.12
N ALA A 107 -22.03 -5.87 -14.20
CA ALA A 107 -22.58 -6.54 -13.02
C ALA A 107 -21.47 -7.00 -12.04
N ASP A 108 -20.35 -7.52 -12.57
CA ASP A 108 -19.18 -7.85 -11.77
C ASP A 108 -18.61 -6.59 -11.09
N TRP A 109 -18.42 -5.49 -11.82
CA TRP A 109 -17.95 -4.22 -11.26
C TRP A 109 -18.87 -3.67 -10.16
N VAL A 110 -20.20 -3.72 -10.35
CA VAL A 110 -21.17 -3.29 -9.33
C VAL A 110 -21.04 -4.14 -8.06
N ARG A 111 -20.92 -5.46 -8.21
CA ARG A 111 -20.69 -6.37 -7.07
C ARG A 111 -19.37 -6.05 -6.37
N ASP A 112 -18.31 -5.80 -7.12
CA ASP A 112 -16.98 -5.49 -6.58
C ASP A 112 -16.98 -4.15 -5.84
N VAL A 113 -17.68 -3.13 -6.36
CA VAL A 113 -17.91 -1.86 -5.66
C VAL A 113 -18.69 -2.08 -4.36
N GLY A 114 -19.70 -2.95 -4.35
CA GLY A 114 -20.45 -3.31 -3.15
C GLY A 114 -19.56 -3.92 -2.06
N TRP A 115 -18.72 -4.89 -2.41
CA TRP A 115 -17.75 -5.49 -1.47
C TRP A 115 -16.72 -4.47 -0.98
N THR A 116 -16.21 -3.65 -1.90
CA THR A 116 -15.26 -2.55 -1.63
C THR A 116 -15.83 -1.57 -0.61
N ALA A 117 -17.08 -1.12 -0.80
CA ALA A 117 -17.74 -0.21 0.12
C ALA A 117 -17.98 -0.84 1.49
N GLY A 118 -18.47 -2.08 1.54
CA GLY A 118 -18.72 -2.81 2.79
C GLY A 118 -17.45 -3.07 3.60
N LEU A 119 -16.40 -3.61 2.97
CA LEU A 119 -15.12 -3.88 3.62
C LEU A 119 -14.38 -2.58 3.98
N GLY A 120 -14.41 -1.56 3.12
CA GLY A 120 -13.82 -0.26 3.39
C GLY A 120 -14.46 0.43 4.60
N ALA A 121 -15.79 0.44 4.68
CA ALA A 121 -16.52 1.00 5.81
C ALA A 121 -16.23 0.23 7.12
N ALA A 122 -16.20 -1.10 7.07
CA ALA A 122 -15.85 -1.93 8.22
C ALA A 122 -14.41 -1.69 8.70
N ALA A 123 -13.45 -1.64 7.78
CA ALA A 123 -12.05 -1.34 8.07
C ALA A 123 -11.89 0.05 8.70
N TRP A 124 -12.52 1.07 8.09
CA TRP A 124 -12.52 2.42 8.64
C TRP A 124 -13.12 2.46 10.05
N ALA A 125 -14.26 1.80 10.30
CA ALA A 125 -14.89 1.78 11.61
C ALA A 125 -14.01 1.13 12.68
N VAL A 126 -13.36 -0.01 12.37
CA VAL A 126 -12.44 -0.68 13.29
C VAL A 126 -11.21 0.19 13.58
N LEU A 127 -10.61 0.79 12.56
CA LEU A 127 -9.44 1.65 12.72
C LEU A 127 -9.77 2.96 13.45
N ALA A 128 -10.93 3.56 13.17
CA ALA A 128 -11.42 4.75 13.87
C ALA A 128 -11.71 4.45 15.35
N LEU A 129 -12.29 3.28 15.64
CA LEU A 129 -12.49 2.83 17.02
C LEU A 129 -11.15 2.60 17.73
N GLY A 130 -10.21 1.92 17.09
CA GLY A 130 -8.85 1.74 17.61
C GLY A 130 -8.17 3.07 17.89
N TRP A 131 -8.22 4.00 16.94
CA TRP A 131 -7.71 5.35 17.11
C TRP A 131 -8.36 6.10 18.28
N TRP A 132 -9.68 6.01 18.42
CA TRP A 132 -10.39 6.63 19.52
C TRP A 132 -9.97 6.06 20.89
N THR A 133 -9.72 4.75 20.98
CA THR A 133 -9.20 4.15 22.22
C THR A 133 -7.80 4.64 22.55
N VAL A 134 -6.92 4.77 21.55
CA VAL A 134 -5.55 5.26 21.74
C VAL A 134 -5.55 6.75 22.11
N ARG A 135 -6.44 7.55 21.51
CA ARG A 135 -6.55 9.00 21.79
C ARG A 135 -6.94 9.30 23.24
N ARG A 136 -7.64 8.39 23.91
CA ARG A 136 -7.98 8.52 25.33
C ARG A 136 -6.77 8.36 26.27
N GLY A 137 -5.61 7.97 25.76
CA GLY A 137 -4.36 7.93 26.51
C GLY A 137 -3.78 9.33 26.77
N THR A 138 -2.74 9.39 27.61
CA THR A 138 -2.10 10.65 28.03
C THR A 138 -1.29 11.34 26.93
N ASN A 139 -0.82 10.58 25.92
CA ASN A 139 -0.05 11.08 24.78
C ASN A 139 -0.64 10.51 23.49
N PRO A 140 -1.66 11.16 22.90
CA PRO A 140 -2.21 10.70 21.64
C PRO A 140 -1.13 10.81 20.54
N PRO A 141 -0.86 9.73 19.78
CA PRO A 141 0.06 9.81 18.65
C PRO A 141 -0.45 10.83 17.64
N ARG A 142 0.47 11.50 16.94
CA ARG A 142 0.12 12.37 15.81
C ARG A 142 0.18 11.55 14.53
N LEU A 143 -0.89 11.60 13.74
CA LEU A 143 -0.80 11.14 12.36
C LEU A 143 0.03 12.15 11.59
N ASP A 144 0.94 11.64 10.76
CA ASP A 144 1.89 12.45 10.00
C ASP A 144 1.16 13.38 9.03
N ASP A 145 1.53 14.67 8.98
CA ASP A 145 0.83 15.70 8.18
C ASP A 145 0.82 15.35 6.68
N GLY A 146 1.79 14.56 6.22
CA GLY A 146 1.86 14.07 4.84
C GLY A 146 0.68 13.18 4.43
N LEU A 147 0.05 12.47 5.37
CA LEU A 147 -1.17 11.68 5.14
C LEU A 147 -2.42 12.56 4.98
N LEU A 148 -2.32 13.85 5.33
CA LEU A 148 -3.43 14.82 5.21
C LEU A 148 -3.56 15.35 3.78
N SER A 149 -2.47 15.38 3.01
CA SER A 149 -2.51 15.75 1.61
C SER A 149 -3.15 14.62 0.80
N GLY A 150 -4.39 14.84 0.36
CA GLY A 150 -5.16 13.83 -0.38
C GLY A 150 -4.40 13.23 -1.57
N ALA A 151 -3.65 14.05 -2.30
CA ALA A 151 -2.84 13.59 -3.45
C ALA A 151 -1.64 12.73 -3.03
N VAL A 152 -0.95 13.12 -1.95
CA VAL A 152 0.17 12.32 -1.40
C VAL A 152 -0.36 10.99 -0.88
N GLY A 153 -1.43 11.00 -0.10
CA GLY A 153 -2.07 9.78 0.40
C GLY A 153 -2.50 8.83 -0.72
N LEU A 154 -3.03 9.36 -1.84
CA LEU A 154 -3.42 8.55 -2.99
C LEU A 154 -2.21 7.90 -3.67
N ARG A 155 -1.11 8.65 -3.84
CA ARG A 155 0.15 8.11 -4.38
C ARG A 155 0.72 7.01 -3.47
N GLU A 156 0.73 7.24 -2.16
CA GLU A 156 1.21 6.25 -1.19
C GLU A 156 0.36 4.97 -1.21
N ALA A 157 -0.98 5.11 -1.28
CA ALA A 157 -1.88 3.98 -1.46
C ALA A 157 -1.59 3.22 -2.76
N ALA A 158 -1.39 3.93 -3.88
CA ALA A 158 -1.03 3.32 -5.15
C ALA A 158 0.29 2.54 -5.07
N TYR A 159 1.33 3.10 -4.47
CA TYR A 159 2.61 2.41 -4.25
C TYR A 159 2.41 1.12 -3.46
N HIS A 160 1.73 1.20 -2.30
CA HIS A 160 1.52 0.03 -1.45
C HIS A 160 0.69 -1.06 -2.13
N GLU A 161 -0.40 -0.70 -2.82
CA GLU A 161 -1.26 -1.68 -3.49
C GLU A 161 -0.61 -2.32 -4.72
N VAL A 162 0.19 -1.56 -5.48
CA VAL A 162 0.94 -2.10 -6.63
C VAL A 162 2.04 -3.06 -6.15
N HIS A 163 2.79 -2.69 -5.10
CA HIS A 163 3.78 -3.57 -4.47
C HIS A 163 3.14 -4.84 -3.95
N TRP A 164 2.01 -4.68 -3.25
CA TRP A 164 1.22 -5.79 -2.74
C TRP A 164 0.76 -6.72 -3.86
N ALA A 165 0.22 -6.17 -4.94
CA ALA A 165 -0.23 -6.91 -6.12
C ALA A 165 0.89 -7.72 -6.76
N PHE A 166 2.10 -7.16 -6.80
CA PHE A 166 3.29 -7.86 -7.28
C PHE A 166 3.70 -9.00 -6.33
N TYR A 167 3.72 -8.76 -5.01
CA TYR A 167 4.15 -9.73 -4.00
C TYR A 167 3.30 -10.99 -3.94
N ARG A 168 2.00 -10.87 -4.19
CA ARG A 168 1.08 -12.02 -4.22
C ARG A 168 1.11 -12.80 -5.53
N ASN A 169 1.72 -12.29 -6.60
CA ASN A 169 1.62 -12.90 -7.94
C ASN A 169 2.21 -14.32 -7.99
N ALA A 170 3.49 -14.48 -7.67
CA ALA A 170 4.15 -15.80 -7.67
C ALA A 170 3.53 -16.77 -6.63
N PRO A 171 3.21 -16.34 -5.39
CA PRO A 171 2.47 -17.18 -4.45
C PRO A 171 1.11 -17.67 -4.98
N ILE A 172 0.33 -16.84 -5.69
CA ILE A 172 -0.96 -17.27 -6.28
C ILE A 172 -0.77 -18.30 -7.38
N VAL A 173 0.27 -18.14 -8.21
CA VAL A 173 0.60 -19.15 -9.23
C VAL A 173 0.95 -20.50 -8.58
N ALA A 174 1.67 -20.48 -7.45
CA ALA A 174 2.12 -21.70 -6.78
C ALA A 174 1.05 -22.35 -5.88
N LEU A 175 0.23 -21.57 -5.19
CA LEU A 175 -0.66 -22.04 -4.11
C LEU A 175 -2.15 -21.80 -4.39
N GLY A 176 -2.48 -21.22 -5.54
CA GLY A 176 -3.83 -20.79 -5.89
C GLY A 176 -4.25 -19.46 -5.24
N PRO A 177 -5.42 -18.90 -5.62
CA PRO A 177 -5.80 -17.55 -5.22
C PRO A 177 -5.91 -17.34 -3.70
N TYR A 178 -6.51 -18.30 -2.98
CA TYR A 178 -6.72 -18.17 -1.54
C TYR A 178 -5.40 -18.22 -0.76
N TRP A 179 -4.69 -19.35 -0.82
CA TRP A 179 -3.44 -19.55 -0.06
C TRP A 179 -2.30 -18.68 -0.58
N GLY A 180 -2.24 -18.43 -1.90
CA GLY A 180 -1.24 -17.54 -2.49
C GLY A 180 -1.38 -16.10 -2.02
N THR A 181 -2.61 -15.59 -1.86
CA THR A 181 -2.82 -14.26 -1.28
C THR A 181 -2.26 -14.21 0.14
N TRP A 182 -2.62 -15.15 1.01
CA TRP A 182 -2.10 -15.16 2.39
C TRP A 182 -0.58 -15.36 2.46
N ALA A 183 -0.01 -16.21 1.61
CA ALA A 183 1.44 -16.41 1.51
C ALA A 183 2.17 -15.14 1.05
N GLY A 184 1.62 -14.43 0.06
CA GLY A 184 2.12 -13.12 -0.35
C GLY A 184 2.10 -12.12 0.81
N LEU A 185 1.03 -12.11 1.62
CA LEU A 185 0.95 -11.23 2.79
C LEU A 185 2.03 -11.59 3.82
N GLY A 186 2.30 -12.90 3.98
CA GLY A 186 3.43 -13.39 4.77
C GLY A 186 4.78 -12.87 4.30
N LEU A 187 5.00 -12.76 2.98
CA LEU A 187 6.22 -12.17 2.43
C LEU A 187 6.33 -10.66 2.71
N ALA A 188 5.24 -9.92 2.55
CA ALA A 188 5.20 -8.50 2.92
C ALA A 188 5.44 -8.29 4.43
N ALA A 189 4.92 -9.19 5.27
CA ALA A 189 5.18 -9.18 6.72
C ALA A 189 6.65 -9.49 7.03
N LEU A 190 7.27 -10.44 6.32
CA LEU A 190 8.69 -10.74 6.45
C LEU A 190 9.56 -9.52 6.06
N GLU A 191 9.25 -8.87 4.94
CA GLU A 191 9.90 -7.63 4.53
C GLU A 191 9.80 -6.56 5.63
N ALA A 192 8.60 -6.36 6.18
CA ALA A 192 8.36 -5.40 7.27
C ALA A 192 9.16 -5.74 8.54
N VAL A 193 9.23 -7.02 8.93
CA VAL A 193 10.00 -7.45 10.12
C VAL A 193 11.51 -7.23 9.92
N LEU A 194 12.01 -7.43 8.70
CA LEU A 194 13.43 -7.21 8.37
C LEU A 194 13.79 -5.72 8.22
N ASN A 195 12.81 -4.88 7.89
CA ASN A 195 12.98 -3.44 7.75
C ASN A 195 13.35 -2.79 9.11
N PRO A 196 14.52 -2.13 9.23
CA PRO A 196 14.94 -1.50 10.48
C PRO A 196 14.04 -0.33 10.92
N PHE A 197 13.47 0.43 9.98
CA PHE A 197 12.54 1.53 10.28
C PHE A 197 11.26 1.04 10.92
N TRP A 198 10.70 -0.05 10.40
CA TRP A 198 9.50 -0.68 10.94
C TRP A 198 9.71 -1.17 12.37
N ARG A 199 10.83 -1.87 12.61
CA ARG A 199 11.20 -2.34 13.95
C ARG A 199 11.42 -1.21 14.94
N ALA A 200 12.05 -0.11 14.51
CA ALA A 200 12.24 1.06 15.35
C ALA A 200 10.89 1.74 15.67
N GLY A 201 10.03 1.90 14.67
CA GLY A 201 8.69 2.47 14.84
C GLY A 201 7.79 1.67 15.77
N LEU A 202 7.85 0.33 15.72
CA LEU A 202 7.08 -0.53 16.64
C LEU A 202 7.58 -0.49 18.09
N ARG A 203 8.86 -0.16 18.33
CA ARG A 203 9.43 -0.07 19.68
C ARG A 203 9.16 1.28 20.34
N ASP A 204 8.86 2.28 19.54
CA ASP A 204 8.52 3.62 20.00
C ASP A 204 7.00 3.75 20.11
N ALA A 205 6.49 3.82 21.35
CA ALA A 205 5.05 3.88 21.61
C ALA A 205 4.36 5.05 20.89
N ASP A 206 5.07 6.16 20.69
CA ASP A 206 4.54 7.36 20.04
C ASP A 206 4.45 7.19 18.51
N ARG A 207 5.25 6.27 17.94
CA ARG A 207 5.32 6.00 16.49
C ARG A 207 4.69 4.67 16.06
N ALA A 208 4.37 3.79 17.00
CA ALA A 208 3.87 2.44 16.73
C ALA A 208 2.52 2.42 15.98
N SER A 209 1.73 3.50 16.10
CA SER A 209 0.43 3.62 15.45
C SER A 209 0.50 3.48 13.93
N LEU A 210 1.49 4.08 13.27
CA LEU A 210 1.61 4.09 11.82
C LEU A 210 1.99 2.71 11.23
N PRO A 211 3.00 1.99 11.75
CA PRO A 211 3.23 0.60 11.37
C PRO A 211 2.01 -0.29 11.60
N LEU A 212 1.33 -0.20 12.75
CA LEU A 212 0.15 -1.02 13.02
C LEU A 212 -1.00 -0.73 12.05
N LEU A 213 -1.22 0.54 11.73
CA LEU A 213 -2.18 0.97 10.71
C LEU A 213 -1.86 0.35 9.35
N ARG A 214 -0.60 0.44 8.91
CA ARG A 214 -0.15 -0.15 7.63
C ARG A 214 -0.32 -1.67 7.61
N ALA A 215 -0.05 -2.35 8.72
CA ALA A 215 -0.28 -3.78 8.84
C ALA A 215 -1.77 -4.14 8.73
N GLY A 216 -2.64 -3.37 9.40
CA GLY A 216 -4.08 -3.50 9.28
C GLY A 216 -4.58 -3.27 7.85
N MET A 217 -4.06 -2.25 7.16
CA MET A 217 -4.38 -1.97 5.77
C MET A 217 -3.92 -3.10 4.84
N ALA A 218 -2.72 -3.64 5.02
CA ALA A 218 -2.25 -4.78 4.22
C ALA A 218 -3.17 -6.01 4.36
N PHE A 219 -3.68 -6.27 5.58
CA PHE A 219 -4.65 -7.34 5.81
C PHE A 219 -5.99 -7.07 5.11
N VAL A 220 -6.51 -5.83 5.21
CA VAL A 220 -7.74 -5.42 4.53
C VAL A 220 -7.60 -5.53 3.01
N SER A 221 -6.46 -5.10 2.45
CA SER A 221 -6.18 -5.20 1.01
C SER A 221 -6.06 -6.64 0.54
N ALA A 222 -5.54 -7.55 1.37
CA ALA A 222 -5.54 -8.99 1.07
C ALA A 222 -6.98 -9.55 1.04
N ALA A 223 -7.80 -9.24 2.04
CA ALA A 223 -9.19 -9.67 2.10
C ALA A 223 -10.02 -9.10 0.94
N LEU A 224 -9.81 -7.82 0.60
CA LEU A 224 -10.47 -7.16 -0.52
C LEU A 224 -10.09 -7.80 -1.85
N PHE A 225 -8.80 -8.07 -2.07
CA PHE A 225 -8.34 -8.77 -3.28
C PHE A 225 -9.01 -10.14 -3.45
N LEU A 226 -9.18 -10.92 -2.38
CA LEU A 226 -9.88 -12.21 -2.45
C LEU A 226 -11.36 -12.08 -2.88
N LYS A 227 -11.98 -10.91 -2.68
CA LYS A 227 -13.38 -10.68 -3.05
C LYS A 227 -13.53 -10.06 -4.43
N THR A 228 -12.68 -9.10 -4.77
CA THR A 228 -12.85 -8.27 -5.98
C THR A 228 -11.82 -8.57 -7.05
N GLY A 229 -10.62 -8.99 -6.67
CA GLY A 229 -9.50 -9.08 -7.59
C GLY A 229 -9.20 -7.76 -8.30
N ASN A 230 -9.53 -6.62 -7.70
CA ASN A 230 -9.52 -5.31 -8.37
C ASN A 230 -8.55 -4.34 -7.69
N LEU A 231 -7.46 -4.01 -8.39
CA LEU A 231 -6.41 -3.13 -7.89
C LEU A 231 -6.89 -1.70 -7.69
N TRP A 232 -7.70 -1.17 -8.62
CA TRP A 232 -8.17 0.21 -8.56
C TRP A 232 -9.05 0.44 -7.34
N LEU A 233 -9.97 -0.49 -7.07
CA LEU A 233 -10.81 -0.45 -5.89
C LEU A 233 -10.00 -0.58 -4.61
N ALA A 234 -8.96 -1.41 -4.61
CA ALA A 234 -8.04 -1.53 -3.46
C ALA A 234 -7.29 -0.21 -3.19
N ILE A 235 -6.77 0.46 -4.23
CA ILE A 235 -6.12 1.77 -4.10
C ILE A 235 -7.08 2.79 -3.50
N LEU A 236 -8.31 2.87 -4.04
CA LEU A 236 -9.32 3.82 -3.58
C LEU A 236 -9.75 3.57 -2.13
N VAL A 237 -9.94 2.30 -1.74
CA VAL A 237 -10.25 1.96 -0.34
C VAL A 237 -9.07 2.28 0.56
N HIS A 238 -7.85 1.92 0.16
CA HIS A 238 -6.68 2.19 0.97
C HIS A 238 -6.55 3.69 1.24
N TRP A 239 -6.60 4.49 0.18
CA TRP A 239 -6.57 5.95 0.26
C TRP A 239 -7.73 6.50 1.09
N GLY A 240 -8.97 6.09 0.80
CA GLY A 240 -10.18 6.60 1.44
C GLY A 240 -10.24 6.30 2.93
N VAL A 241 -9.81 5.10 3.35
CA VAL A 241 -9.76 4.71 4.77
C VAL A 241 -8.73 5.56 5.52
N LEU A 242 -7.52 5.71 4.98
CA LEU A 242 -6.47 6.53 5.60
C LEU A 242 -6.87 8.01 5.66
N TRP A 243 -7.41 8.54 4.57
CA TRP A 243 -7.88 9.93 4.52
C TRP A 243 -9.04 10.17 5.49
N GLY A 244 -10.01 9.26 5.55
CA GLY A 244 -11.13 9.32 6.49
C GLY A 244 -10.67 9.26 7.94
N LEU A 245 -9.69 8.41 8.27
CA LEU A 245 -9.12 8.34 9.61
C LEU A 245 -8.42 9.65 9.99
N SER A 246 -7.60 10.19 9.09
CA SER A 246 -6.97 11.50 9.23
C SER A 246 -7.97 12.62 9.49
N ALA A 247 -9.07 12.66 8.74
CA ALA A 247 -10.14 13.64 8.94
C ALA A 247 -10.79 13.52 10.34
N THR A 248 -11.03 12.30 10.83
CA THR A 248 -11.57 12.08 12.18
C THR A 248 -10.59 12.44 13.30
N ALA A 249 -9.30 12.28 13.07
CA ALA A 249 -8.28 12.67 14.04
C ALA A 249 -8.24 14.20 14.22
N ASN A 250 -8.39 14.94 13.12
CA ASN A 250 -8.26 16.41 13.09
C ASN A 250 -9.51 17.14 13.59
N SER A 251 -10.72 16.61 13.35
CA SER A 251 -11.96 17.24 13.81
C SER A 251 -12.04 17.38 15.33
N GLY A 252 -11.30 16.55 16.07
CA GLY A 252 -11.23 16.60 17.53
C GLY A 252 -10.35 17.70 18.11
N PHE A 253 -9.41 18.27 17.35
CA PHE A 253 -8.44 19.25 17.84
C PHE A 253 -8.96 20.69 17.81
N THR A 254 -9.81 20.99 16.82
CA THR A 254 -10.37 22.34 16.64
C THR A 254 -11.35 22.70 17.76
N THR A 255 -12.12 21.73 18.25
CA THR A 255 -13.11 21.96 19.31
C THR A 255 -12.46 22.22 20.68
N GLU A 256 -11.38 21.52 21.04
CA GLU A 256 -10.70 21.73 22.33
C GLU A 256 -9.93 23.05 22.40
N THR A 257 -9.22 23.41 21.32
CA THR A 257 -8.47 24.67 21.24
C THR A 257 -9.41 25.88 21.35
N GLN A 258 -10.57 25.81 20.70
CA GLN A 258 -11.57 26.87 20.76
C GLN A 258 -12.24 26.95 22.14
N ARG A 259 -12.44 25.81 22.83
CA ARG A 259 -12.96 25.77 24.21
C ARG A 259 -12.00 26.38 25.22
N ALA A 260 -10.71 26.05 25.12
CA ALA A 260 -9.67 26.57 26.00
C ALA A 260 -9.49 28.09 25.86
N GLN A 261 -9.72 28.65 24.66
CA GLN A 261 -9.68 30.09 24.43
C GLN A 261 -10.97 30.82 24.86
N SER A 262 -12.08 30.10 25.01
CA SER A 262 -13.39 30.68 25.37
C SER A 262 -13.73 30.69 26.86
N ASN A 263 -12.92 30.02 27.70
CA ASN A 263 -13.06 30.06 29.16
C ASN A 263 -11.93 30.93 29.74
N PRO A 264 -12.16 32.24 29.96
CA PRO A 264 -11.26 33.10 30.73
C PRO A 264 -11.22 32.74 32.22
#